data_AF-A0A366HC55-F1
#
_entry.id   AF-A0A366HC55-F1
#
_cell.length_a   1.000
_cell.length_b   1.000
_cell.length_c   1.000
_cell.angle_alpha   90.00
_cell.angle_beta   90.00
_cell.angle_gamma   90.00
#
_symmetry.space_group_name_H-M   'P 1'
#
loop_
_entity.id
_entity.type
_entity.pdbx_description
1 polymer ?
#
loop_
_entity_poly.entity_id
_entity_poly.type
_entity_poly.pdbx_seq_one_letter_code
_entity_poly.pdbx_strand_id
1 'polypeptide(L)' 'MRKEFIECKTLEEAQDLAPWAAEIIEADGGYMAFESSGDADVFASQK' A
#
# COMPACT_ATOMS: atom_id res chain seq x y z
N MET A 1 -0.62 -5.66 -12.58
CA MET A 1 -0.49 -4.65 -11.52
C MET A 1 -1.11 -5.20 -10.26
N ARG A 2 -0.26 -5.65 -9.36
CA ARG A 2 -0.60 -6.21 -8.06
C ARG A 2 -0.91 -5.06 -7.09
N LYS A 3 -2.00 -5.21 -6.35
CA LYS A 3 -2.33 -4.40 -5.19
C LYS A 3 -2.81 -5.31 -4.07
N GLU A 4 -2.48 -4.99 -2.84
CA GLU A 4 -2.79 -5.84 -1.70
C GLU A 4 -3.06 -4.97 -0.47
N PHE A 5 -4.16 -5.24 0.22
CA PHE A 5 -4.43 -4.64 1.51
C PHE A 5 -3.78 -5.50 2.59
N ILE A 6 -3.01 -4.85 3.45
CA ILE A 6 -2.24 -5.46 4.52
C ILE A 6 -2.80 -4.95 5.84
N GLU A 7 -3.41 -5.84 6.60
CA GLU A 7 -3.89 -5.54 7.95
C GLU A 7 -2.70 -5.61 8.93
N CYS A 8 -2.00 -4.50 9.09
CA CYS A 8 -0.90 -4.35 10.03
C CYS A 8 -0.97 -2.98 10.72
N LYS A 9 -0.20 -2.82 11.81
CA LYS A 9 -0.28 -1.61 12.63
C LYS A 9 0.74 -0.57 12.24
N THR A 10 1.82 -0.99 11.60
CA THR A 10 2.91 -0.09 11.21
C THR A 10 3.23 -0.21 9.72
N LEU A 11 3.77 0.87 9.16
CA LEU A 11 4.25 0.90 7.78
C LEU A 11 5.43 -0.07 7.57
N GLU A 12 6.29 -0.24 8.57
CA GLU A 12 7.43 -1.15 8.52
C GLU A 12 6.98 -2.61 8.36
N GLU A 13 5.94 -3.03 9.11
CA GLU A 13 5.31 -4.35 8.93
C GLU A 13 4.72 -4.50 7.50
N ALA A 14 4.13 -3.43 6.96
CA ALA A 14 3.58 -3.44 5.60
C ALA A 14 4.70 -3.60 4.54
N GLN A 15 5.84 -2.95 4.74
CA GLN A 15 7.00 -3.04 3.85
C GLN A 15 7.63 -4.44 3.89
N ASP A 16 7.71 -5.05 5.07
CA ASP A 16 8.22 -6.42 5.24
C ASP A 16 7.29 -7.46 4.58
N LEU A 17 5.98 -7.26 4.65
CA LEU A 17 4.98 -8.14 4.05
C LEU A 17 4.82 -7.94 2.53
N ALA A 18 5.07 -6.73 2.04
CA ALA A 18 5.04 -6.39 0.63
C ALA A 18 6.35 -5.73 0.15
N PRO A 19 7.47 -6.47 0.12
CA PRO A 19 8.75 -5.96 -0.38
C PRO A 19 8.73 -5.71 -1.90
N TRP A 20 7.70 -6.20 -2.58
CA TRP A 20 7.43 -5.97 -4.00
C TRP A 20 6.70 -4.64 -4.26
N ALA A 21 6.20 -3.97 -3.21
CA ALA A 21 5.46 -2.73 -3.35
C ALA A 21 6.40 -1.59 -3.75
N ALA A 22 6.04 -0.86 -4.80
CA ALA A 22 6.67 0.41 -5.14
C ALA A 22 6.21 1.53 -4.20
N GLU A 23 4.95 1.49 -3.76
CA GLU A 23 4.36 2.50 -2.87
C GLU A 23 3.37 1.84 -1.90
N ILE A 24 3.31 2.32 -0.66
CA ILE A 24 2.39 1.83 0.38
C ILE A 24 1.68 3.03 1.02
N ILE A 25 0.35 3.02 1.01
CA ILE A 25 -0.48 4.12 1.49
C ILE A 25 -1.30 3.67 2.70
N GLU A 26 -1.37 4.50 3.74
CA GLU A 26 -2.23 4.26 4.91
C GLU A 26 -3.71 4.29 4.54
N ALA A 27 -4.41 3.21 4.90
CA ALA A 27 -5.82 2.98 4.66
C ALA A 27 -6.54 2.65 5.97
N ASP A 28 -7.87 2.78 6.01
CA ASP A 28 -8.62 2.52 7.25
C ASP A 28 -8.44 1.06 7.70
N GLY A 29 -7.74 0.89 8.83
CA GLY A 29 -7.46 -0.42 9.42
C GLY A 29 -6.20 -1.12 8.90
N GLY A 30 -5.34 -0.46 8.12
CA GLY A 30 -4.08 -1.04 7.66
C GLY A 30 -3.39 -0.22 6.57
N TYR A 31 -2.76 -0.91 5.63
CA TYR A 31 -2.00 -0.29 4.55
C TYR A 31 -2.34 -0.93 3.21
N MET A 32 -2.47 -0.10 2.18
CA MET A 32 -2.64 -0.57 0.80
C MET A 32 -1.30 -0.49 0.08
N ALA A 33 -0.80 -1.64 -0.35
CA ALA A 33 0.46 -1.78 -1.08
C ALA A 33 0.20 -1.87 -2.60
N PHE A 34 1.03 -1.16 -3.38
CA PHE A 34 0.91 -1.07 -4.83
C PHE A 34 2.22 -1.42 -5.52
N GLU A 35 2.15 -2.22 -6.58
CA GLU A 35 3.31 -2.58 -7.41
C GLU A 35 3.80 -1.39 -8.27
N SER A 36 2.95 -0.39 -8.48
CA SER A 36 3.23 0.80 -9.29
C SER A 36 2.84 2.06 -8.53
N SER A 37 3.73 3.06 -8.54
CA SER A 37 3.44 4.38 -7.95
C SER A 37 2.25 5.06 -8.65
N GLY A 38 2.02 4.81 -9.94
CA GLY A 38 0.89 5.41 -10.66
C GLY A 38 -0.47 4.91 -10.17
N ASP A 39 -0.58 3.64 -9.75
CA ASP A 39 -1.82 3.12 -9.15
C ASP A 39 -2.02 3.70 -7.74
N ALA A 40 -0.92 3.89 -7.00
CA ALA A 40 -0.92 4.52 -5.70
C ALA A 40 -1.37 6.00 -5.80
N ASP A 41 -0.90 6.74 -6.79
CA ASP A 41 -1.30 8.13 -7.06
C ASP A 41 -2.80 8.22 -7.39
N VAL A 42 -3.31 7.31 -8.22
CA VAL A 42 -4.74 7.24 -8.57
C VAL A 42 -5.59 6.90 -7.33
N PHE A 43 -5.09 6.03 -6.46
CA PHE A 43 -5.76 5.70 -5.19
C PHE A 43 -5.75 6.88 -4.22
N ALA A 44 -4.60 7.56 -4.06
CA ALA A 44 -4.46 8.73 -3.22
C ALA A 44 -5.35 9.89 -3.67
N SER A 45 -5.56 10.03 -4.99
CA SER A 45 -6.40 11.08 -5.59
C SER A 45 -7.91 10.85 -5.40
N GLN A 46 -8.33 9.66 -4.96
CA GLN A 46 -9.73 9.30 -4.72
C GLN A 46 -10.18 9.46 -3.26
N LYS A 47 -9.27 9.88 -2.36
CA LYS A 47 -9.59 10.20 -0.96
C LYS A 47 -10.37 11.50 -0.81
#